data_AF-A0A2E4YC31-F1
#
_entry.id   AF-A0A2E4YC31-F1
#
_cell.length_a   1.000
_cell.length_b   1.000
_cell.length_c   1.000
_cell.angle_alpha   90.00
_cell.angle_beta   90.00
_cell.angle_gamma   90.00
#
_symmetry.space_group_name_H-M   'P 1'
#
loop_
_entity.id
_entity.type
_entity.pdbx_description
1 polymer ?
#
loop_
_entity_poly.entity_id
_entity_poly.type
_entity_poly.pdbx_seq_one_letter_code
_entity_poly.pdbx_strand_id
1 'polypeptide(L)' 'MKYSDITENYSPDRDEHNSIELDDTRKNRLTLTHLNDLRKMREYRKVQNSEEKDRLKTQYGGSSEASSEPEL' A
#
# COMPACT_ATOMS: atom_id res chain seq x y z
N MET A 1 -9.24 9.30 -8.63
CA MET A 1 -9.26 10.18 -7.44
C MET A 1 -7.92 10.02 -6.79
N LYS A 2 -7.26 11.11 -6.40
CA LYS A 2 -5.99 11.00 -5.67
C LYS A 2 -6.32 10.68 -4.22
N TYR A 3 -5.37 10.08 -3.48
CA TYR A 3 -5.56 9.83 -2.05
C TYR A 3 -5.81 11.14 -1.25
N SER A 4 -5.25 12.26 -1.72
CA SER A 4 -5.48 13.61 -1.18
C SER A 4 -6.95 14.04 -1.19
N ASP A 5 -7.77 13.47 -2.07
CA ASP A 5 -9.15 13.90 -2.31
C ASP A 5 -10.15 13.08 -1.48
N ILE A 6 -9.66 12.17 -0.63
CA ILE A 6 -10.46 11.27 0.19
C ILE A 6 -10.74 11.95 1.54
N THR A 7 -12.02 12.25 1.80
CA THR A 7 -12.48 12.88 3.06
C THR A 7 -12.51 11.93 4.24
N GLU A 8 -12.63 10.62 3.98
CA GLU A 8 -12.78 9.58 4.99
C GLU A 8 -11.79 8.43 4.73
N ASN A 9 -10.94 8.14 5.70
CA ASN A 9 -9.95 7.09 5.57
C ASN A 9 -10.57 5.68 5.62
N TYR A 10 -9.87 4.71 5.03
CA TYR A 10 -10.15 3.30 5.24
C TYR A 10 -9.87 2.91 6.71
N SER A 11 -10.77 2.14 7.32
CA SER A 11 -10.63 1.60 8.67
C SER A 11 -10.63 0.07 8.60
N PRO A 12 -9.47 -0.59 8.84
CA PRO A 12 -9.36 -2.05 8.79
C PRO A 12 -10.32 -2.74 9.77
N ASP A 13 -10.53 -2.14 10.95
CA ASP A 13 -11.39 -2.70 12.01
C ASP A 13 -12.87 -2.79 11.60
N ARG A 14 -13.27 -2.05 10.55
CA ARG A 14 -14.63 -2.01 10.03
C ARG A 14 -14.79 -2.79 8.73
N ASP A 15 -13.75 -3.45 8.25
CA ASP A 15 -13.71 -4.17 6.98
C ASP A 15 -13.80 -5.69 7.17
N GLU A 16 -14.88 -6.15 7.81
CA GLU A 16 -15.18 -7.58 8.02
C GLU A 16 -15.45 -8.34 6.71
N HIS A 17 -15.76 -7.62 5.62
CA HIS A 17 -16.15 -8.23 4.35
C HIS A 17 -14.97 -8.64 3.48
N ASN A 18 -13.81 -8.04 3.72
CA ASN A 18 -12.59 -8.33 2.98
C ASN A 18 -11.74 -9.42 3.67
N SER A 19 -12.03 -9.73 4.94
CA SER A 19 -11.58 -10.95 5.60
C SER A 19 -12.40 -12.14 5.08
N ILE A 20 -11.79 -12.95 4.23
CA ILE A 20 -12.37 -14.20 3.74
C ILE A 20 -11.64 -15.35 4.43
N GLU A 21 -12.40 -16.32 4.94
CA GLU A 21 -11.85 -17.57 5.48
C GLU A 21 -11.24 -18.42 4.36
N LEU A 22 -10.12 -19.06 4.63
CA LEU A 22 -9.39 -19.85 3.61
C LEU A 22 -10.23 -20.96 2.98
N ASP A 23 -11.17 -21.52 3.75
CA ASP A 23 -12.04 -22.61 3.32
C ASP A 23 -13.32 -22.14 2.61
N ASP A 24 -13.57 -20.82 2.52
CA ASP A 24 -14.76 -20.29 1.88
C ASP A 24 -14.61 -20.24 0.35
N THR A 25 -15.27 -21.17 -0.34
CA THR A 25 -15.27 -21.25 -1.81
C THR A 25 -16.41 -20.45 -2.46
N ARG A 26 -17.21 -19.72 -1.69
CA ARG A 26 -18.37 -19.00 -2.22
C ARG A 26 -17.94 -17.73 -2.95
N LYS A 27 -18.76 -17.31 -3.90
CA LYS A 27 -18.55 -16.03 -4.60
C LYS A 27 -18.96 -14.87 -3.70
N ASN A 28 -18.00 -13.99 -3.36
CA ASN A 28 -18.31 -12.78 -2.62
C ASN A 28 -19.17 -11.80 -3.44
N ARG A 29 -20.21 -11.28 -2.80
CA ARG A 29 -21.08 -10.24 -3.35
C ARG A 29 -20.60 -8.90 -2.80
N LEU A 30 -20.11 -8.05 -3.69
CA LEU A 30 -19.64 -6.71 -3.34
C LEU A 30 -20.79 -5.71 -3.46
N THR A 31 -21.04 -4.97 -2.39
CA THR A 31 -21.91 -3.80 -2.40
C THR A 31 -21.11 -2.56 -2.79
N LEU A 32 -21.82 -1.45 -3.05
CA LEU A 32 -21.16 -0.17 -3.35
C LEU A 32 -20.25 0.32 -2.21
N THR A 33 -20.60 0.02 -0.96
CA THR A 33 -19.76 0.38 0.19
C THR A 33 -18.44 -0.38 0.15
N HIS A 34 -18.49 -1.69 -0.08
CA HIS A 34 -17.29 -2.54 -0.22
C HIS A 34 -16.37 -2.06 -1.34
N LEU A 35 -16.94 -1.68 -2.49
CA LEU A 35 -16.17 -1.15 -3.61
C LEU A 35 -15.50 0.19 -3.29
N ASN A 36 -16.16 1.05 -2.52
CA ASN A 36 -15.57 2.30 -2.10
C ASN A 36 -14.40 2.08 -1.14
N ASP A 37 -14.54 1.16 -0.19
CA ASP A 37 -13.49 0.83 0.78
C ASP A 37 -12.26 0.20 0.09
N LEU A 38 -12.48 -0.75 -0.83
CA LEU A 38 -11.41 -1.31 -1.67
C LEU A 38 -10.70 -0.23 -2.50
N ARG A 39 -11.45 0.76 -3.01
CA ARG A 39 -10.87 1.89 -3.73
C ARG A 39 -10.00 2.76 -2.82
N LYS A 40 -10.50 3.12 -1.62
CA LYS A 40 -9.74 3.89 -0.62
C LYS A 40 -8.44 3.17 -0.25
N MET A 41 -8.52 1.85 0.01
CA MET A 41 -7.36 1.01 0.31
C MET A 41 -6.33 0.99 -0.82
N ARG A 42 -6.77 0.88 -2.08
CA ARG A 42 -5.87 0.88 -3.25
C ARG A 42 -5.12 2.21 -3.39
N GLU A 43 -5.82 3.34 -3.25
CA GLU A 43 -5.18 4.66 -3.35
C GLU A 43 -4.17 4.89 -2.22
N TYR A 44 -4.49 4.47 -0.98
CA TYR A 44 -3.55 4.51 0.14
C TYR A 44 -2.27 3.71 -0.14
N ARG A 45 -2.42 2.44 -0.56
CA ARG A 45 -1.27 1.57 -0.89
C ARG A 45 -0.41 2.16 -2.01
N LYS A 46 -1.04 2.80 -2.99
CA LYS A 46 -0.30 3.45 -4.09
C LYS A 46 0.64 4.54 -3.56
N VAL A 47 0.16 5.37 -2.63
CA VAL A 47 0.96 6.42 -1.98
C VAL A 47 2.06 5.80 -1.11
N GLN A 48 1.72 4.83 -0.27
CA GLN A 48 2.71 4.14 0.57
C GLN A 48 3.82 3.50 -0.26
N ASN A 49 3.46 2.78 -1.33
CA ASN A 49 4.44 2.15 -2.21
C ASN A 49 5.35 3.17 -2.91
N SER A 50 4.85 4.37 -3.24
CA SER A 50 5.72 5.43 -3.78
C SER A 50 6.69 5.94 -2.73
N GLU A 51 6.22 6.21 -1.51
CA GLU A 51 7.08 6.68 -0.42
C GLU A 51 8.13 5.63 -0.04
N GLU A 52 7.75 4.35 0.00
CA GLU A 52 8.65 3.25 0.31
C GLU A 52 9.74 3.12 -0.76
N LYS A 53 9.40 3.24 -2.05
CA LYS A 53 10.40 3.24 -3.13
C LYS A 53 11.41 4.38 -2.97
N ASP A 54 10.94 5.57 -2.64
CA ASP A 54 11.82 6.73 -2.44
C ASP A 54 12.73 6.50 -1.23
N ARG A 55 12.20 5.98 -0.12
CA ARG A 55 12.99 5.61 1.08
C ARG A 55 14.01 4.51 0.81
N LEU A 56 13.63 3.47 0.08
CA LEU A 56 14.55 2.39 -0.29
C LEU A 56 15.65 2.91 -1.21
N LYS A 57 15.33 3.82 -2.13
CA LYS A 57 16.31 4.48 -2.98
C LYS A 57 17.28 5.35 -2.17
N THR A 58 16.83 6.09 -1.15
CA THR A 58 17.76 6.86 -0.31
C THR A 58 18.63 5.96 0.57
N GLN A 59 18.07 4.88 1.11
CA GLN A 59 18.79 3.98 2.01
C GLN A 59 19.80 3.08 1.28
N TYR A 60 19.44 2.57 0.10
CA TYR A 60 20.22 1.54 -0.61
C TYR A 60 20.63 1.94 -2.03
N GLY A 61 20.25 3.13 -2.51
CA GLY A 61 20.55 3.58 -3.88
C GLY A 61 22.03 3.83 -4.17
N GLY A 62 22.93 3.49 -3.24
CA GLY A 62 24.36 3.59 -3.38
C GLY A 62 24.81 5.05 -3.41
N SER A 63 25.44 5.52 -2.34
CA SER A 63 26.50 6.51 -2.55
C SER A 63 27.59 5.81 -3.34
N SER A 64 27.60 6.04 -4.66
CA SER A 64 28.65 5.56 -5.55
C SER A 64 30.04 6.11 -5.17
N GLU A 65 30.16 6.98 -4.17
CA GLU A 65 31.43 7.53 -3.69
C GLU A 65 32.08 6.76 -2.53
N ALA A 66 31.42 5.75 -1.95
CA ALA A 66 31.96 5.03 -0.78
C ALA A 66 32.69 3.71 -1.12
N SER A 67 32.92 3.41 -2.40
CA SER A 67 33.61 2.18 -2.84
C SER A 67 34.93 2.40 -3.59
N SER A 68 35.43 3.64 -3.63
CA SER A 68 36.84 3.90 -3.94
C SER A 68 37.68 3.73 -2.67
N GLU A 69 38.24 2.52 -2.51
CA GLU A 69 39.48 2.15 -1.79
C GLU A 69 39.85 2.89 -0.49
N PRO A 70 40.21 2.12 0.56
CA PRO A 70 41.45 2.34 1.27
C PRO A 70 42.53 1.43 0.68
N GLU A 71 43.46 2.04 -0.07
CA GLU A 71 44.75 1.44 -0.45
C GLU A 71 45.49 0.95 0.81
N LEU A 72 45.99 -0.28 0.78
CA LEU A 72 47.03 -0.82 1.66
C LEU A 72 47.90 -1.81 0.88
#